data_AF-A0A961CYK6-F1
#
_entry.id   AF-A0A961CYK6-F1
#
_cell.length_a   1.000
_cell.length_b   1.000
_cell.length_c   1.000
_cell.angle_alpha   90.00
_cell.angle_beta   90.00
_cell.angle_gamma   90.00
#
_symmetry.space_group_name_H-M   'P 1'
#
loop_
_entity.id
_entity.type
_entity.pdbx_description
1 polymer ?
#
loop_
_entity_poly.entity_id
_entity_poly.type
_entity_poly.pdbx_seq_one_letter_code
_entity_poly.pdbx_strand_id
1 'polypeptide(L)'
;MEGTDEGDAPETRISGSTSGSGLPARPSVLTRWAIGLVLGGVLAMVLPGLLRDGVCGLVACSDVTPEVAVGRPGGNELAVVVPEGAAGELRSLRLFPVNENAAQDTAGAWIIYREDPDATPERIPVGAEPDGFATRIELAEQPTEGLWVLDASFGCASTLVRFAPEELDPGFVTTGDAPVPIQDFENEARATLRCATEAPAWQRWLFMIGALAASVGAVLGIWVVLKGPVKEHPDWYAPEDPNL
;
A
#
# COMPACT_ATOMS: atom_id res chain seq x y z
N MET A 1 -68.53 34.97 -24.52
CA MET A 1 -68.08 34.28 -23.31
C MET A 1 -66.98 35.14 -22.74
N GLU A 2 -67.32 35.83 -21.66
CA GLU A 2 -66.51 36.82 -20.95
C GLU A 2 -65.15 36.27 -20.51
N GLY A 3 -64.13 37.12 -20.60
CA GLY A 3 -62.83 36.97 -19.97
C GLY A 3 -62.70 37.93 -18.79
N THR A 4 -62.13 37.43 -17.71
CA THR A 4 -61.69 38.07 -16.46
C THR A 4 -60.33 37.45 -16.13
N ASP A 5 -59.35 38.04 -15.46
CA ASP A 5 -59.08 39.34 -14.81
C ASP A 5 -57.54 39.33 -14.69
N GLU A 6 -56.81 40.35 -15.13
CA GLU A 6 -56.35 41.51 -14.33
C GLU A 6 -55.62 41.13 -13.03
N GLY A 7 -54.28 41.23 -13.09
CA GLY A 7 -53.37 41.09 -11.96
C GLY A 7 -52.28 42.15 -12.06
N ASP A 8 -52.62 43.37 -11.66
CA ASP A 8 -51.71 44.50 -11.56
C ASP A 8 -50.88 44.41 -10.25
N ALA A 9 -49.56 44.51 -10.41
CA ALA A 9 -48.66 44.99 -9.35
C ALA A 9 -48.90 46.50 -9.17
N PRO A 10 -48.51 47.15 -8.05
CA PRO A 10 -47.11 47.55 -7.94
C PRO A 10 -46.54 47.81 -6.52
N GLU A 11 -45.22 48.02 -6.53
CA GLU A 11 -44.41 48.87 -5.65
C GLU A 11 -44.08 48.47 -4.20
N THR A 12 -42.88 47.90 -4.07
CA THR A 12 -41.77 48.38 -3.24
C THR A 12 -42.08 49.32 -2.06
N ARG A 13 -41.80 48.83 -0.85
CA ARG A 13 -41.25 49.67 0.22
C ARG A 13 -40.08 48.97 0.91
N ILE A 14 -38.89 49.50 0.63
CA ILE A 14 -37.67 49.24 1.37
C ILE A 14 -37.82 49.89 2.75
N SER A 15 -37.75 49.10 3.82
CA SER A 15 -37.43 49.57 5.17
C SER A 15 -36.44 48.58 5.78
N GLY A 16 -35.19 49.01 5.87
CA GLY A 16 -34.18 48.31 6.64
C GLY A 16 -34.50 48.36 8.14
N SER A 17 -34.29 47.24 8.81
CA SER A 17 -33.98 47.21 10.24
C SER A 17 -32.81 46.28 10.45
N THR A 18 -31.67 46.92 10.67
CA THR A 18 -30.42 46.37 11.16
C THR A 18 -30.62 45.58 12.45
N SER A 19 -29.79 44.55 12.64
CA SER A 19 -29.29 44.00 13.91
C SER A 19 -29.69 42.55 14.16
N GLY A 20 -28.66 41.70 14.27
CA GLY A 20 -28.80 40.31 14.67
C GLY A 20 -27.82 39.36 13.99
N SER A 21 -26.56 39.78 13.83
CA SER A 21 -25.45 38.88 13.54
C SER A 21 -25.31 37.84 14.66
N GLY A 22 -26.02 36.72 14.52
CA GLY A 22 -25.80 35.51 15.29
C GLY A 22 -24.46 34.90 14.92
N LEU A 23 -23.38 35.46 15.47
CA LEU A 23 -22.05 34.90 15.44
C LEU A 23 -22.12 33.41 15.80
N PRO A 24 -21.47 32.50 15.05
CA PRO A 24 -21.35 31.12 15.49
C PRO A 24 -20.68 31.13 16.87
N ALA A 25 -21.35 30.51 17.85
CA ALA A 25 -20.90 30.42 19.23
C ALA A 25 -19.40 30.08 19.22
N ARG A 26 -18.57 31.01 19.73
CA ARG A 26 -17.13 30.82 19.75
C ARG A 26 -16.86 29.51 20.51
N PRO A 27 -16.24 28.50 19.87
CA PRO A 27 -15.93 27.27 20.58
C PRO A 27 -15.11 27.62 21.79
N SER A 28 -15.50 27.07 22.95
CA SER A 28 -14.81 27.32 24.21
C SER A 28 -13.32 27.04 24.01
N VAL A 29 -12.45 27.74 24.76
CA VAL A 29 -11.00 27.58 24.64
C VAL A 29 -10.62 26.09 24.72
N LEU A 30 -11.27 25.33 25.61
CA LEU A 30 -11.13 23.88 25.75
C LEU A 30 -11.51 23.09 24.49
N THR A 31 -12.62 23.44 23.82
CA THR A 31 -13.05 22.80 22.56
C THR A 31 -12.04 23.06 21.43
N ARG A 32 -11.42 24.24 21.38
CA ARG A 32 -10.37 24.57 20.40
C ARG A 32 -9.09 23.78 20.65
N TRP A 33 -8.70 23.58 21.90
CA TRP A 33 -7.57 22.74 22.27
C TRP A 33 -7.81 21.26 21.97
N ALA A 34 -9.02 20.75 22.26
CA ALA A 34 -9.38 19.36 21.95
C ALA A 34 -9.36 19.09 20.43
N ILE A 35 -9.94 19.98 19.63
CA ILE A 35 -9.89 19.87 18.16
C ILE A 35 -8.45 19.99 17.65
N GLY A 36 -7.66 20.92 18.18
CA GLY A 36 -6.25 21.08 17.82
C GLY A 36 -5.40 19.87 18.17
N LEU A 37 -5.67 19.19 19.28
CA LEU A 37 -4.97 17.97 19.69
C LEU A 37 -5.40 16.75 18.87
N VAL A 38 -6.67 16.62 18.53
CA VAL A 38 -7.14 15.53 17.66
C VAL A 38 -6.62 15.71 16.24
N LEU A 39 -6.75 16.92 15.67
CA LEU A 39 -6.17 17.22 14.36
C LEU A 39 -4.65 17.08 14.40
N GLY A 40 -3.97 17.64 15.40
CA GLY A 40 -2.52 17.52 15.55
C GLY A 40 -2.06 16.06 15.71
N GLY A 41 -2.80 15.23 16.44
CA GLY A 41 -2.50 13.81 16.63
C GLY A 41 -2.72 12.98 15.36
N VAL A 42 -3.84 13.18 14.68
CA VAL A 42 -4.12 12.53 13.38
C VAL A 42 -3.07 12.98 12.35
N LEU A 43 -2.78 14.27 12.32
CA LEU A 43 -1.81 14.83 11.40
C LEU A 43 -0.40 14.32 11.71
N ALA A 44 0.00 14.18 12.98
CA ALA A 44 1.28 13.60 13.37
C ALA A 44 1.39 12.07 13.11
N MET A 45 0.28 11.34 13.08
CA MET A 45 0.27 9.93 12.67
C MET A 45 0.37 9.78 11.16
N VAL A 46 -0.28 10.67 10.41
CA VAL A 46 -0.42 10.54 8.95
C VAL A 46 0.72 11.25 8.19
N LEU A 47 1.20 12.41 8.66
CA LEU A 47 2.25 13.19 7.97
C LEU A 47 3.56 12.42 7.77
N PRO A 48 4.09 11.67 8.76
CA PRO A 48 5.36 10.98 8.57
C PRO A 48 5.31 9.95 7.45
N GLY A 49 4.16 9.27 7.27
CA GLY A 49 3.94 8.37 6.14
C GLY A 49 3.71 9.11 4.83
N LEU A 50 2.96 10.22 4.86
CA LEU A 50 2.63 10.99 3.65
C LEU A 50 3.81 11.79 3.09
N LEU A 51 4.70 12.31 3.96
CA LEU A 51 5.88 13.09 3.57
C LEU A 51 7.04 12.23 3.10
N ARG A 52 7.10 10.95 3.51
CA ARG A 52 8.16 10.04 3.09
C ARG A 52 7.77 9.27 1.82
N ASP A 53 6.51 8.80 1.71
CA ASP A 53 6.14 7.77 0.73
C ASP A 53 4.80 8.01 -0.01
N GLY A 54 4.17 9.20 0.11
CA GLY A 54 2.89 9.47 -0.55
C GLY A 54 1.73 8.59 -0.04
N VAL A 55 0.67 8.40 -0.84
CA VAL A 55 -0.61 7.76 -0.43
C VAL A 55 -0.46 6.25 -0.11
N CYS A 56 0.73 5.67 -0.19
CA CYS A 56 1.01 4.27 0.16
C CYS A 56 0.94 3.97 1.68
N GLY A 57 0.89 4.98 2.56
CA GLY A 57 0.94 4.81 4.02
C GLY A 57 -0.26 4.15 4.72
N LEU A 58 -1.24 3.59 4.00
CA LEU A 58 -2.43 2.93 4.58
C LEU A 58 -2.51 1.42 4.31
N VAL A 59 -1.58 0.84 3.56
CA VAL A 59 -1.54 -0.60 3.28
C VAL A 59 -0.12 -1.10 3.44
N ALA A 60 0.09 -2.09 4.31
CA ALA A 60 1.38 -2.73 4.51
C ALA A 60 1.80 -3.50 3.24
N CYS A 61 2.47 -2.81 2.33
CA CYS A 61 3.20 -3.41 1.22
C CYS A 61 4.67 -3.05 1.42
N SER A 62 5.56 -4.04 1.32
CA SER A 62 7.02 -3.88 1.43
C SER A 62 7.55 -2.78 0.50
N ASP A 63 8.38 -1.85 1.00
CA ASP A 63 8.84 -0.72 0.17
C ASP A 63 9.94 -1.08 -0.84
N VAL A 64 10.66 -2.20 -0.69
CA VAL A 64 11.66 -2.65 -1.69
C VAL A 64 11.75 -4.17 -1.74
N THR A 65 11.46 -4.73 -2.91
CA THR A 65 11.67 -6.14 -3.24
C THR A 65 12.90 -6.29 -4.13
N PRO A 66 13.75 -7.30 -3.89
CA PRO A 66 14.85 -7.58 -4.81
C PRO A 66 14.35 -7.92 -6.21
N GLU A 67 15.06 -7.45 -7.22
CA GLU A 67 14.80 -7.83 -8.59
C GLU A 67 15.42 -9.19 -8.89
N VAL A 68 14.75 -9.94 -9.75
CA VAL A 68 15.21 -11.22 -10.28
C VAL A 68 14.97 -11.16 -11.77
N ALA A 69 15.89 -11.72 -12.53
CA ALA A 69 15.73 -11.86 -13.96
C ALA A 69 15.79 -13.32 -14.39
N VAL A 70 15.17 -13.60 -15.54
CA VAL A 70 15.28 -14.89 -16.22
C VAL A 70 15.81 -14.65 -17.61
N GLY A 71 16.75 -15.47 -18.06
CA GLY A 71 17.33 -15.30 -19.37
C GLY A 71 18.41 -16.31 -19.68
N ARG A 72 19.26 -15.95 -20.65
CA ARG A 72 20.33 -16.81 -21.12
C ARG A 72 21.70 -16.17 -20.86
N PRO A 73 22.12 -16.01 -19.60
CA PRO A 73 23.26 -15.17 -19.21
C PRO A 73 24.60 -15.66 -19.76
N GLY A 74 24.75 -16.96 -20.00
CA GLY A 74 26.02 -17.60 -20.38
C GLY A 74 26.03 -18.32 -21.73
N GLY A 75 24.99 -18.15 -22.57
CA GLY A 75 24.89 -18.87 -23.85
C GLY A 75 23.46 -19.25 -24.19
N ASN A 76 23.20 -20.53 -24.44
CA ASN A 76 21.85 -21.01 -24.82
C ASN A 76 21.04 -21.55 -23.63
N GLU A 77 21.66 -21.71 -22.47
CA GLU A 77 21.02 -22.28 -21.29
C GLU A 77 20.20 -21.22 -20.55
N LEU A 78 18.96 -21.56 -20.21
CA LEU A 78 18.08 -20.69 -19.45
C LEU A 78 18.44 -20.75 -17.97
N ALA A 79 18.58 -19.59 -17.34
CA ALA A 79 18.90 -19.46 -15.93
C ALA A 79 18.13 -18.31 -15.28
N VAL A 80 17.88 -18.47 -13.99
CA VAL A 80 17.43 -17.41 -13.09
C VAL A 80 18.67 -16.68 -12.58
N VAL A 81 18.66 -15.35 -12.67
CA VAL A 81 19.74 -14.48 -12.21
C VAL A 81 19.23 -13.67 -11.02
N VAL A 82 19.90 -13.84 -9.89
CA VAL A 82 19.62 -13.19 -8.62
C VAL A 82 20.82 -12.31 -8.28
N PRO A 83 20.61 -11.00 -8.01
CA PRO A 83 21.71 -10.11 -7.68
C PRO A 83 22.39 -10.53 -6.38
N GLU A 84 23.71 -10.38 -6.29
CA GLU A 84 24.57 -10.84 -5.18
C GLU A 84 24.00 -10.44 -3.80
N GLY A 85 23.58 -9.17 -3.65
CA GLY A 85 23.03 -8.66 -2.40
C GLY A 85 21.67 -9.26 -1.98
N ALA A 86 20.99 -9.95 -2.88
CA ALA A 86 19.71 -10.64 -2.62
C ALA A 86 19.84 -12.17 -2.59
N ALA A 87 20.94 -12.72 -3.11
CA ALA A 87 21.15 -14.16 -3.21
C ALA A 87 21.05 -14.86 -1.85
N GLY A 88 21.51 -14.21 -0.78
CA GLY A 88 21.38 -14.70 0.60
C GLY A 88 19.97 -14.66 1.19
N GLU A 89 18.99 -14.02 0.54
CA GLU A 89 17.63 -13.91 1.04
C GLU A 89 16.62 -14.78 0.27
N LEU A 90 17.01 -15.31 -0.90
CA LEU A 90 16.15 -16.15 -1.75
C LEU A 90 15.69 -17.43 -1.04
N ARG A 91 14.41 -17.55 -0.69
CA ARG A 91 13.85 -18.71 0.02
C ARG A 91 13.30 -19.80 -0.89
N SER A 92 12.71 -19.43 -2.01
CA SER A 92 12.18 -20.39 -2.96
C SER A 92 12.06 -19.80 -4.35
N LEU A 93 12.18 -20.67 -5.35
CA LEU A 93 11.84 -20.35 -6.73
C LEU A 93 10.73 -21.29 -7.18
N ARG A 94 9.74 -20.73 -7.84
CA ARG A 94 8.67 -21.46 -8.48
C ARG A 94 8.52 -20.98 -9.92
N LEU A 95 8.69 -21.87 -10.87
CA LEU A 95 8.48 -21.63 -12.29
C LEU A 95 7.25 -22.41 -12.74
N PHE A 96 6.36 -21.81 -13.52
CA PHE A 96 5.17 -22.48 -14.03
C PHE A 96 4.68 -21.87 -15.35
N PRO A 97 4.06 -22.68 -16.23
CA PRO A 97 3.49 -22.18 -17.47
C PRO A 97 2.21 -21.39 -17.19
N VAL A 98 1.97 -20.33 -17.96
CA VAL A 98 0.70 -19.60 -17.95
C VAL A 98 -0.25 -20.29 -18.91
N ASN A 99 -1.17 -21.08 -18.34
CA ASN A 99 -2.26 -21.69 -19.06
C ASN A 99 -3.61 -21.34 -18.41
N GLU A 100 -4.72 -21.66 -19.07
CA GLU A 100 -6.08 -21.34 -18.59
C GLU A 100 -6.40 -21.98 -17.21
N ASN A 101 -5.62 -22.99 -16.79
CA ASN A 101 -5.77 -23.72 -15.54
C ASN A 101 -4.62 -23.45 -14.54
N ALA A 102 -3.80 -22.41 -14.74
CA ALA A 102 -2.55 -22.20 -13.99
C ALA A 102 -2.74 -22.06 -12.47
N ALA A 103 -3.97 -21.71 -12.03
CA ALA A 103 -4.31 -21.64 -10.61
C ALA A 103 -4.45 -23.02 -9.93
N GLN A 104 -4.71 -24.08 -10.70
CA GLN A 104 -4.99 -25.43 -10.17
C GLN A 104 -3.99 -26.48 -10.67
N ASP A 105 -3.22 -26.17 -11.70
CA ASP A 105 -2.27 -27.10 -12.32
C ASP A 105 -0.83 -26.84 -11.84
N THR A 106 -0.22 -27.86 -11.25
CA THR A 106 1.22 -27.90 -10.96
C THR A 106 1.98 -28.77 -11.94
N ALA A 107 1.31 -29.37 -12.94
CA ALA A 107 1.98 -30.13 -13.99
C ALA A 107 2.87 -29.19 -14.81
N GLY A 108 4.15 -29.54 -14.94
CA GLY A 108 5.15 -28.71 -15.60
C GLY A 108 5.66 -27.53 -14.77
N ALA A 109 5.29 -27.44 -13.48
CA ALA A 109 5.91 -26.50 -12.56
C ALA A 109 7.26 -27.03 -12.04
N TRP A 110 8.20 -26.13 -11.79
CA TRP A 110 9.44 -26.43 -11.10
C TRP A 110 9.48 -25.64 -9.80
N ILE A 111 9.73 -26.31 -8.68
CA ILE A 111 9.73 -25.69 -7.35
C ILE A 111 10.96 -26.14 -6.58
N ILE A 112 11.80 -25.17 -6.21
CA ILE A 112 12.93 -25.38 -5.31
C ILE A 112 12.78 -24.49 -4.06
N TYR A 113 13.29 -24.97 -2.94
CA TYR A 113 13.28 -24.26 -1.67
C TYR A 113 14.65 -24.33 -1.01
N ARG A 114 15.01 -23.30 -0.27
CA ARG A 114 16.27 -23.24 0.45
C ARG A 114 16.25 -24.19 1.65
N GLU A 115 17.30 -24.98 1.77
CA GLU A 115 17.58 -25.81 2.95
C GLU A 115 18.71 -25.24 3.80
N ASP A 116 19.77 -24.74 3.15
CA ASP A 116 20.91 -24.15 3.82
C ASP A 116 20.76 -22.62 3.93
N PRO A 117 20.67 -22.04 5.14
CA PRO A 117 20.57 -20.59 5.31
C PRO A 117 21.78 -19.83 4.75
N ASP A 118 22.96 -20.45 4.67
CA ASP A 118 24.20 -19.83 4.22
C ASP A 118 24.37 -19.88 2.68
N ALA A 119 23.44 -20.51 1.96
CA ALA A 119 23.47 -20.59 0.50
C ALA A 119 23.16 -19.25 -0.18
N THR A 120 24.00 -18.86 -1.13
CA THR A 120 23.90 -17.60 -1.89
C THR A 120 23.97 -17.83 -3.40
N PRO A 121 23.00 -18.53 -4.01
CA PRO A 121 23.05 -18.77 -5.45
C PRO A 121 22.68 -17.51 -6.24
N GLU A 122 23.58 -17.06 -7.09
CA GLU A 122 23.39 -15.88 -7.96
C GLU A 122 22.86 -16.27 -9.35
N ARG A 123 23.25 -17.45 -9.84
CA ARG A 123 22.85 -17.96 -11.16
C ARG A 123 22.38 -19.39 -11.02
N ILE A 124 21.11 -19.61 -11.29
CA ILE A 124 20.45 -20.90 -11.07
C ILE A 124 19.95 -21.40 -12.42
N PRO A 125 20.56 -22.44 -13.00
CA PRO A 125 20.05 -23.04 -14.22
C PRO A 125 18.62 -23.53 -14.03
N VAL A 126 17.76 -23.25 -15.00
CA VAL A 126 16.34 -23.63 -14.91
C VAL A 126 16.21 -25.15 -14.95
N GLY A 127 15.57 -25.70 -13.93
CA GLY A 127 15.40 -27.15 -13.76
C GLY A 127 16.57 -27.85 -13.04
N ALA A 128 17.59 -27.11 -12.60
CA ALA A 128 18.68 -27.65 -11.79
C ALA A 128 18.51 -27.29 -10.32
N GLU A 129 18.99 -28.17 -9.43
CA GLU A 129 19.05 -27.90 -7.99
C GLU A 129 20.38 -27.21 -7.66
N PRO A 130 20.37 -25.93 -7.24
CA PRO A 130 21.60 -25.26 -6.79
C PRO A 130 21.98 -25.71 -5.38
N ASP A 131 23.26 -25.58 -5.03
CA ASP A 131 23.76 -25.94 -3.70
C ASP A 131 22.98 -25.24 -2.59
N GLY A 132 22.61 -26.00 -1.56
CA GLY A 132 21.83 -25.51 -0.42
C GLY A 132 20.34 -25.33 -0.67
N PHE A 133 19.83 -25.77 -1.83
CA PHE A 133 18.41 -25.85 -2.15
C PHE A 133 18.01 -27.29 -2.39
N ALA A 134 16.72 -27.58 -2.23
CA ALA A 134 16.13 -28.86 -2.57
C ALA A 134 14.91 -28.69 -3.48
N THR A 135 14.77 -29.62 -4.40
CA THR A 135 13.71 -29.67 -5.40
C THR A 135 12.49 -30.38 -4.83
N ARG A 136 11.36 -29.65 -4.78
CA ARG A 136 10.06 -30.21 -4.41
C ARG A 136 9.32 -30.79 -5.61
N ILE A 137 9.39 -30.09 -6.73
CA ILE A 137 8.79 -30.51 -8.00
C ILE A 137 9.85 -30.34 -9.07
N GLU A 138 10.23 -31.44 -9.70
CA GLU A 138 11.20 -31.45 -10.79
C GLU A 138 10.60 -30.89 -12.07
N LEU A 139 11.45 -30.20 -12.85
CA LEU A 139 11.08 -29.75 -14.17
C LEU A 139 11.22 -30.92 -15.15
N ALA A 140 10.14 -31.26 -15.86
CA ALA A 140 10.19 -32.35 -16.83
C ALA A 140 11.08 -32.03 -18.03
N GLU A 141 10.99 -30.80 -18.55
CA GLU A 141 11.79 -30.30 -19.68
C GLU A 141 11.96 -28.78 -19.55
N GLN A 142 13.10 -28.24 -20.00
CA GLN A 142 13.29 -26.80 -20.00
C GLN A 142 12.27 -26.11 -20.92
N PRO A 143 11.76 -24.92 -20.51
CA PRO A 143 10.79 -24.20 -21.30
C PRO A 143 11.45 -23.63 -22.56
N THR A 144 10.88 -23.95 -23.72
CA THR A 144 11.38 -23.52 -25.04
C THR A 144 10.44 -22.54 -25.74
N GLU A 145 9.14 -22.59 -25.42
CA GLU A 145 8.10 -21.75 -26.00
C GLU A 145 6.99 -21.43 -24.98
N GLY A 146 6.21 -20.39 -25.29
CA GLY A 146 5.02 -20.00 -24.55
C GLY A 146 5.31 -19.06 -23.38
N LEU A 147 4.25 -18.61 -22.71
CA LEU A 147 4.39 -17.68 -21.59
C LEU A 147 4.59 -18.43 -20.28
N TRP A 148 5.63 -18.06 -19.55
CA TRP A 148 6.01 -18.61 -18.25
C TRP A 148 6.04 -17.53 -17.18
N VAL A 149 5.84 -17.95 -15.93
CA VAL A 149 5.98 -17.10 -14.75
C VAL A 149 7.00 -17.72 -13.83
N LEU A 150 8.02 -16.94 -13.46
CA LEU A 150 8.87 -17.20 -12.31
C LEU A 150 8.35 -16.40 -11.11
N ASP A 151 8.18 -17.08 -9.98
CA ASP A 151 7.90 -16.51 -8.67
C ASP A 151 9.09 -16.77 -7.74
N ALA A 152 9.78 -15.70 -7.37
CA ALA A 152 10.93 -15.73 -6.47
C ALA A 152 10.57 -15.14 -5.11
N SER A 153 10.68 -15.94 -4.05
CA SER A 153 10.36 -15.50 -2.69
C SER A 153 11.62 -15.13 -1.92
N PHE A 154 11.59 -13.98 -1.24
CA PHE A 154 12.66 -13.38 -0.44
C PHE A 154 12.20 -13.13 1.00
N GLY A 155 11.83 -14.19 1.72
CA GLY A 155 11.39 -14.10 3.11
C GLY A 155 10.08 -13.32 3.28
N CYS A 156 10.17 -12.01 3.42
CA CYS A 156 9.03 -11.11 3.60
C CYS A 156 8.49 -10.50 2.28
N ALA A 157 9.09 -10.80 1.13
CA ALA A 157 8.70 -10.30 -0.18
C ALA A 157 8.68 -11.41 -1.25
N SER A 158 8.08 -11.13 -2.40
CA SER A 158 8.26 -11.94 -3.62
C SER A 158 8.29 -11.08 -4.88
N THR A 159 8.94 -11.61 -5.91
CA THR A 159 9.10 -10.99 -7.22
C THR A 159 8.57 -11.95 -8.29
N LEU A 160 7.70 -11.46 -9.15
CA LEU A 160 7.09 -12.21 -10.25
C LEU A 160 7.66 -11.73 -11.59
N VAL A 161 8.21 -12.64 -12.37
CA VAL A 161 8.77 -12.36 -13.71
C VAL A 161 7.98 -13.14 -14.73
N ARG A 162 7.38 -12.44 -15.70
CA ARG A 162 6.71 -13.06 -16.86
C ARG A 162 7.66 -13.03 -18.04
N PHE A 163 7.81 -14.15 -18.73
CA PHE A 163 8.72 -14.22 -19.86
C PHE A 163 8.31 -15.29 -20.87
N ALA A 164 8.77 -15.13 -22.11
CA ALA A 164 8.67 -16.11 -23.17
C ALA A 164 10.10 -16.56 -23.56
N PRO A 165 10.48 -17.84 -23.36
CA PRO A 165 11.83 -18.33 -23.64
C PRO A 165 12.32 -18.10 -25.08
N GLU A 166 11.40 -18.04 -26.03
CA GLU A 166 11.63 -17.78 -27.45
C GLU A 166 12.01 -16.32 -27.76
N GLU A 167 11.66 -15.38 -26.87
CA GLU A 167 11.97 -13.95 -27.00
C GLU A 167 13.33 -13.57 -26.36
N LEU A 168 14.01 -14.54 -25.74
CA LEU A 168 15.22 -14.30 -24.95
C LEU A 168 16.49 -14.67 -25.71
N ASP A 169 17.22 -13.68 -26.21
CA ASP A 169 18.49 -13.91 -26.89
C ASP A 169 19.63 -14.30 -25.91
N PRO A 170 20.64 -15.06 -26.38
CA PRO A 170 21.87 -15.29 -25.62
C PRO A 170 22.51 -13.99 -25.13
N GLY A 171 22.82 -13.91 -23.83
CA GLY A 171 23.38 -12.74 -23.17
C GLY A 171 22.34 -11.74 -22.64
N PHE A 172 21.05 -12.00 -22.85
CA PHE A 172 19.95 -11.15 -22.37
C PHE A 172 19.15 -11.82 -21.26
N VAL A 173 18.56 -10.99 -20.41
CA VAL A 173 17.66 -11.37 -19.31
C VAL A 173 16.46 -10.44 -19.26
N THR A 174 15.34 -10.90 -18.73
CA THR A 174 14.14 -10.08 -18.49
C THR A 174 13.71 -10.15 -17.03
N THR A 175 13.22 -9.03 -16.51
CA THR A 175 12.54 -8.89 -15.22
C THR A 175 11.02 -8.87 -15.34
N GLY A 176 10.48 -9.12 -16.54
CA GLY A 176 9.05 -9.00 -16.86
C GLY A 176 8.76 -7.96 -17.94
N ASP A 177 9.75 -7.12 -18.24
CA ASP A 177 9.73 -6.08 -19.28
C ASP A 177 10.61 -6.48 -20.48
N ALA A 178 10.95 -5.51 -21.33
CA ALA A 178 11.84 -5.74 -22.46
C ALA A 178 13.19 -6.35 -22.01
N PRO A 179 13.72 -7.37 -22.71
CA PRO A 179 14.99 -7.98 -22.36
C PRO A 179 16.13 -6.96 -22.36
N VAL A 180 16.99 -7.04 -21.35
CA VAL A 180 18.18 -6.21 -21.18
C VAL A 180 19.45 -7.07 -21.18
N PRO A 181 20.61 -6.53 -21.59
CA PRO A 181 21.87 -7.23 -21.45
C PRO A 181 22.14 -7.65 -20.00
N ILE A 182 22.71 -8.84 -19.80
CA ILE A 182 23.03 -9.38 -18.46
C ILE A 182 23.85 -8.40 -17.61
N GLN A 183 24.82 -7.71 -18.22
CA GLN A 183 25.70 -6.78 -17.51
C GLN A 183 24.94 -5.56 -16.99
N ASP A 184 23.95 -5.07 -17.74
CA ASP A 184 23.15 -3.93 -17.33
C ASP A 184 22.26 -4.31 -16.14
N PHE A 185 21.66 -5.51 -16.20
CA PHE A 185 20.92 -6.05 -15.06
C PHE A 185 21.81 -6.21 -13.82
N GLU A 186 22.98 -6.84 -13.92
CA GLU A 186 23.86 -7.05 -12.76
C GLU A 186 24.34 -5.73 -12.12
N ASN A 187 24.47 -4.67 -12.90
CA ASN A 187 24.90 -3.35 -12.42
C ASN A 187 23.76 -2.52 -11.80
N GLU A 188 22.53 -2.65 -12.32
CA GLU A 188 21.41 -1.79 -11.95
C GLU A 188 20.36 -2.48 -11.06
N ALA A 189 20.40 -3.81 -10.97
CA ALA A 189 19.39 -4.60 -10.27
C ALA A 189 19.28 -4.21 -8.80
N ARG A 190 18.04 -4.07 -8.34
CA ARG A 190 17.76 -3.86 -6.92
C ARG A 190 18.08 -5.14 -6.14
N ALA A 191 19.10 -5.08 -5.29
CA ALA A 191 19.52 -6.22 -4.47
C ALA A 191 19.00 -6.19 -3.02
N THR A 192 18.45 -5.06 -2.55
CA THR A 192 18.11 -4.89 -1.13
C THR A 192 16.68 -5.32 -0.82
N LEU A 193 16.52 -6.22 0.15
CA LEU A 193 15.23 -6.51 0.78
C LEU A 193 14.96 -5.50 1.91
N ARG A 194 13.75 -4.93 1.96
CA ARG A 194 13.29 -4.15 3.12
C ARG A 194 11.93 -4.63 3.60
N CYS A 195 11.92 -5.22 4.79
CA CYS A 195 10.68 -5.65 5.42
C CYS A 195 9.99 -4.48 6.15
N ALA A 196 8.66 -4.40 6.08
CA ALA A 196 7.87 -3.35 6.76
C ALA A 196 8.09 -3.32 8.29
N THR A 197 8.50 -4.46 8.87
CA THR A 197 8.83 -4.56 10.29
C THR A 197 10.15 -3.88 10.64
N GLU A 198 11.05 -3.60 9.69
CA GLU A 198 12.32 -2.90 9.92
C GLU A 198 12.18 -1.37 9.92
N ALA A 199 10.98 -0.85 10.15
CA ALA A 199 10.78 0.58 10.35
C ALA A 199 11.78 1.09 11.42
N PRO A 200 12.63 2.10 11.09
CA PRO A 200 13.65 2.59 11.99
C PRO A 200 13.04 3.02 13.33
N ALA A 201 13.75 2.76 14.42
CA ALA A 201 13.22 2.87 15.80
C ALA A 201 12.50 4.20 16.08
N TRP A 202 12.96 5.31 15.47
CA TRP A 202 12.33 6.62 15.62
C TRP A 202 10.91 6.69 15.04
N GLN A 203 10.60 5.99 13.93
CA GLN A 203 9.25 5.92 13.36
C GLN A 203 8.31 5.13 14.27
N ARG A 204 8.80 4.05 14.90
CA ARG A 204 8.04 3.29 15.90
C ARG A 204 7.69 4.16 17.11
N TRP A 205 8.65 4.97 17.59
CA TRP A 205 8.41 5.92 18.68
C TRP A 205 7.36 6.97 18.32
N LEU A 206 7.40 7.52 17.09
CA LEU A 206 6.38 8.48 16.63
C LEU A 206 4.98 7.86 16.56
N PHE A 207 4.86 6.62 16.07
CA PHE A 207 3.58 5.91 16.06
C PHE A 207 3.03 5.70 17.48
N MET A 208 3.88 5.27 18.42
CA MET A 208 3.48 5.09 19.82
C MET A 208 3.03 6.40 20.48
N ILE A 209 3.75 7.50 20.23
CA ILE A 209 3.38 8.83 20.73
C ILE A 209 2.04 9.28 20.12
N GLY A 210 1.86 9.10 18.82
CA GLY A 210 0.60 9.40 18.12
C GLY A 210 -0.58 8.59 18.68
N ALA A 211 -0.38 7.30 18.92
CA ALA A 211 -1.41 6.40 19.45
C ALA A 211 -1.82 6.79 20.88
N LEU A 212 -0.85 7.16 21.71
CA LEU A 212 -1.10 7.68 23.06
C LEU A 212 -1.86 9.01 23.02
N ALA A 213 -1.44 9.95 22.17
CA ALA A 213 -2.11 11.24 22.02
C ALA A 213 -3.57 11.09 21.55
N ALA A 214 -3.82 10.21 20.57
CA ALA A 214 -5.16 9.91 20.08
C ALA A 214 -6.05 9.30 21.18
N SER A 215 -5.50 8.37 21.96
CA SER A 215 -6.20 7.71 23.06
C SER A 215 -6.59 8.71 24.17
N VAL A 216 -5.66 9.58 24.57
CA VAL A 216 -5.93 10.64 25.55
C VAL A 216 -6.97 11.64 25.02
N GLY A 217 -6.88 12.01 23.74
CA GLY A 217 -7.87 12.87 23.09
C GLY A 217 -9.28 12.26 23.08
N ALA A 218 -9.39 10.97 22.78
CA ALA A 218 -10.67 10.25 22.79
C ALA A 218 -11.30 10.21 24.20
N VAL A 219 -10.50 9.88 25.23
CA VAL A 219 -10.98 9.83 26.62
C VAL A 219 -11.46 11.21 27.10
N LEU A 220 -10.71 12.27 26.82
CA LEU A 220 -11.10 13.64 27.17
C LEU A 220 -12.35 14.10 26.41
N GLY A 221 -12.47 13.75 25.12
CA GLY A 221 -13.65 14.03 24.32
C GLY A 221 -14.92 13.38 24.90
N ILE A 222 -14.83 12.09 25.25
CA ILE A 222 -15.92 11.36 25.91
C ILE A 222 -16.29 12.02 27.24
N TRP A 223 -15.31 12.40 28.05
CA TRP A 223 -15.54 13.04 29.35
C TRP A 223 -16.26 14.40 29.22
N VAL A 224 -15.87 15.22 28.25
CA VAL A 224 -16.52 16.52 27.97
C VAL A 224 -17.97 16.34 27.52
N VAL A 225 -18.25 15.34 26.66
CA VAL A 225 -19.63 15.06 26.23
C VAL A 225 -20.50 14.60 27.40
N LEU A 226 -19.97 13.75 28.29
CA LEU A 226 -20.71 13.23 29.44
C LEU A 226 -20.90 14.26 30.57
N LYS A 227 -19.98 15.24 30.70
CA LYS A 227 -20.05 16.31 31.71
C LYS A 227 -20.59 17.64 31.16
N GLY A 228 -20.89 17.70 29.87
CA GLY A 228 -21.47 18.88 29.24
C GLY A 228 -22.85 19.17 29.84
N PRO A 229 -23.17 20.43 30.17
CA PRO A 229 -24.49 20.77 30.69
C PRO A 229 -25.53 20.41 29.64
N VAL A 230 -26.42 19.47 29.96
CA VAL A 230 -27.63 19.22 29.17
C VAL A 230 -28.46 20.50 29.28
N LYS A 231 -28.61 21.23 28.17
CA LYS A 231 -29.55 22.35 28.12
C LYS A 231 -30.95 21.78 28.35
N GLU A 232 -31.55 22.12 29.48
CA GLU A 232 -32.87 21.61 29.90
C GLU A 232 -33.98 22.01 28.91
N HIS A 233 -33.76 23.09 28.15
CA HIS A 233 -34.63 23.52 27.05
C HIS A 233 -33.82 23.85 25.79
N PRO A 234 -34.22 23.35 24.61
CA PRO A 234 -33.68 23.81 23.34
C PRO A 234 -34.03 25.27 23.09
N ASP A 235 -33.16 25.98 22.39
CA ASP A 235 -33.25 27.41 22.06
C ASP A 235 -34.52 27.80 21.27
N TRP A 236 -35.25 26.82 20.75
CA TRP A 236 -36.52 26.97 20.02
C TRP A 236 -37.77 26.77 20.90
N TYR A 237 -37.62 26.43 22.18
CA TYR A 237 -38.74 26.22 23.10
C TYR A 237 -39.02 27.51 23.89
N ALA A 238 -40.04 28.26 23.48
CA ALA A 238 -40.61 29.34 24.28
C ALA A 238 -41.79 28.76 25.09
N PRO A 239 -41.76 28.79 26.43
CA PRO A 239 -42.95 28.45 27.20
C PRO A 239 -44.05 29.46 26.87
N GLU A 240 -45.20 28.96 26.41
CA GLU A 240 -46.37 29.78 26.17
C GLU A 240 -46.75 30.49 27.48
N ASP A 241 -46.87 31.81 27.41
CA ASP A 241 -47.16 32.70 28.52
C ASP A 241 -48.53 32.32 29.12
N PRO A 242 -48.64 31.90 30.40
CA PRO A 242 -49.89 31.40 30.96
C PRO A 242 -50.93 32.51 31.27
N ASN A 243 -50.76 33.72 30.74
CA ASN A 243 -51.64 34.87 30.94
C ASN A 243 -52.27 35.39 29.63
N LEU A 244 -52.45 34.53 28.63
CA LEU A 244 -53.31 34.78 27.46
C LEU A 244 -54.61 33.96 27.56
#